data_AF-A0AA37IEQ1-F1
#
_entry.id   AF-A0AA37IEQ1-F1
#
_cell.length_a   1.000
_cell.length_b   1.000
_cell.length_c   1.000
_cell.angle_alpha   90.00
_cell.angle_beta   90.00
_cell.angle_gamma   90.00
#
_symmetry.space_group_name_H-M   'P 1'
#
loop_
_entity.id
_entity.type
_entity.pdbx_description
1 polymer ?
#
loop_
_entity_poly.entity_id
_entity_poly.type
_entity_poly.pdbx_seq_one_letter_code
_entity_poly.pdbx_strand_id
1 'polypeptide(L)'
;MKPSQFAKGFKARPDSTSSEKRTALDRLNAIDGIVDIQHAGQAAANGRSSAFVAEDPADVNSGPESDEYRTWRRANRYTSGQVIELPLKSIKPSPFNPRHFYLKTSIAELAVNLAKQGQQQAIHVIPDYESPGTFFVSDGGRRVRALKEANKDTVKAVVVDLPIGIQSYKLGYDLNVQRDSQTVFDNAVVWRRFLDEQHFQSQRELADHLGLDESTIAVALSIAKLPENVMHEMVARPDRFGSNMAYQIARYHTARGSDATLRLINKITSDDLSTRQVADIVKGRASAQETPKTPSRQRYAQRLEIKLDGIAVGDLKSYGEDRLELRLRGLSREKRDALLHQIELMLQPVDAEK
;
A
#
# COMPACT_ATOMS: atom_id res chain seq x y z
N MET A 1 -57.83 -33.61 1.25
CA MET A 1 -56.82 -33.72 2.33
C MET A 1 -55.53 -34.29 1.76
N LYS A 2 -54.52 -33.42 1.62
CA LYS A 2 -53.06 -33.64 1.54
C LYS A 2 -52.43 -32.54 0.65
N PRO A 3 -51.73 -31.57 1.24
CA PRO A 3 -50.52 -30.99 0.66
C PRO A 3 -49.31 -31.55 1.44
N SER A 4 -48.47 -32.35 0.81
CA SER A 4 -47.27 -31.93 0.05
C SER A 4 -46.28 -31.14 0.91
N GLN A 5 -45.25 -31.87 1.33
CA GLN A 5 -44.08 -31.42 2.07
C GLN A 5 -43.28 -30.44 1.19
N PHE A 6 -43.01 -29.24 1.66
CA PHE A 6 -41.76 -28.48 1.44
C PHE A 6 -41.89 -27.11 2.13
N ALA A 7 -41.70 -27.09 3.45
CA ALA A 7 -41.48 -25.87 4.21
C ALA A 7 -40.54 -26.16 5.39
N LYS A 8 -39.24 -26.33 5.09
CA LYS A 8 -38.19 -26.12 6.09
C LYS A 8 -37.55 -24.77 5.78
N GLY A 9 -37.73 -23.84 6.70
CA GLY A 9 -37.35 -22.45 6.58
C GLY A 9 -35.88 -22.25 6.24
N PHE A 10 -35.65 -21.53 5.14
CA PHE A 10 -34.42 -20.78 4.94
C PHE A 10 -34.45 -19.59 5.92
N LYS A 11 -33.77 -19.71 7.07
CA LYS A 11 -33.34 -18.52 7.80
C LYS A 11 -32.33 -17.80 6.92
N ALA A 12 -32.63 -16.56 6.54
CA ALA A 12 -31.67 -15.68 5.90
C ALA A 12 -30.38 -15.63 6.75
N ARG A 13 -29.24 -15.90 6.12
CA ARG A 13 -27.93 -15.64 6.74
C ARG A 13 -27.81 -14.13 6.93
N PRO A 14 -27.46 -13.64 8.13
CA PRO A 14 -27.17 -12.22 8.28
C PRO A 14 -25.92 -11.89 7.46
N ASP A 15 -26.00 -10.81 6.68
CA ASP A 15 -24.91 -10.24 5.91
C ASP A 15 -23.65 -10.08 6.78
N SER A 16 -22.60 -10.84 6.48
CA SER A 16 -21.33 -10.82 7.19
C SER A 16 -20.48 -9.56 6.91
N THR A 17 -21.01 -8.59 6.18
CA THR A 17 -20.31 -7.35 5.82
C THR A 17 -20.48 -6.22 6.84
N SER A 18 -21.28 -6.43 7.90
CA SER A 18 -21.45 -5.45 8.99
C SER A 18 -20.46 -5.60 10.14
N SER A 19 -19.78 -6.75 10.24
CA SER A 19 -18.82 -7.04 11.33
C SER A 19 -17.53 -6.23 11.17
N GLU A 20 -16.95 -6.26 9.96
CA GLU A 20 -15.66 -5.63 9.65
C GLU A 20 -15.69 -4.09 9.74
N LYS A 21 -16.84 -3.48 9.43
CA LYS A 21 -17.03 -2.03 9.56
C LYS A 21 -17.20 -1.58 11.01
N ARG A 22 -17.78 -2.41 11.88
CA ARG A 22 -17.87 -2.12 13.33
C ARG A 22 -16.49 -2.19 13.99
N THR A 23 -15.67 -3.16 13.62
CA THR A 23 -14.31 -3.30 14.17
C THR A 23 -13.38 -2.16 13.74
N ALA A 24 -13.57 -1.58 12.56
CA ALA A 24 -12.80 -0.42 12.10
C ALA A 24 -13.22 0.89 12.82
N LEU A 25 -14.51 1.04 13.12
CA LEU A 25 -15.03 2.21 13.85
C LEU A 25 -14.68 2.16 15.34
N ASP A 26 -14.66 0.97 15.95
CA ASP A 26 -14.20 0.77 17.33
C ASP A 26 -12.68 1.04 17.47
N ARG A 27 -11.89 0.79 16.42
CA ARG A 27 -10.46 1.16 16.35
C ARG A 27 -10.23 2.66 16.20
N LEU A 28 -11.19 3.40 15.63
CA LEU A 28 -11.16 4.88 15.54
C LEU A 28 -11.46 5.54 16.89
N ASN A 29 -12.48 5.05 17.59
CA ASN A 29 -12.89 5.62 18.88
C ASN A 29 -11.87 5.37 20.02
N ALA A 30 -11.03 4.33 19.90
CA ALA A 30 -9.95 4.05 20.86
C ALA A 30 -8.72 4.98 20.70
N ILE A 31 -8.62 5.71 19.58
CA ILE A 31 -7.51 6.63 19.29
C ILE A 31 -7.88 8.08 19.60
N ASP A 32 -9.15 8.49 19.39
CA ASP A 32 -9.62 9.84 19.73
C ASP A 32 -9.59 10.13 21.25
N GLY A 33 -9.69 9.10 22.10
CA GLY A 33 -9.57 9.26 23.56
C GLY A 33 -8.17 9.64 24.07
N ILE A 34 -7.14 9.64 23.20
CA ILE A 34 -5.76 9.97 23.56
C ILE A 34 -5.38 11.39 23.08
N VAL A 35 -6.16 12.01 22.17
CA VAL A 35 -5.80 13.27 21.53
C VAL A 35 -6.50 14.50 22.13
N ASP A 36 -7.50 14.32 23.00
CA ASP A 36 -8.38 15.43 23.45
C ASP A 36 -7.93 16.17 24.73
N ILE A 37 -6.62 16.26 25.03
CA ILE A 37 -6.08 17.05 26.17
C ILE A 37 -5.54 18.43 25.73
N GLN A 38 -5.76 18.85 24.50
CA GLN A 38 -5.29 20.15 24.03
C GLN A 38 -6.41 21.00 23.43
N HIS A 39 -7.33 21.51 24.27
CA HIS A 39 -7.94 22.84 24.12
C HIS A 39 -8.79 23.22 25.35
N ALA A 40 -8.17 23.78 26.38
CA ALA A 40 -8.84 24.70 27.31
C ALA A 40 -7.82 25.59 28.02
N GLY A 41 -7.57 26.77 27.44
CA GLY A 41 -6.81 27.84 28.07
C GLY A 41 -7.71 28.86 28.77
N GLN A 42 -7.26 29.23 29.97
CA GLN A 42 -7.42 30.53 30.66
C GLN A 42 -8.70 30.83 31.46
N ALA A 43 -8.52 30.84 32.79
CA ALA A 43 -9.05 31.91 33.66
C ALA A 43 -8.22 32.08 34.96
N ALA A 44 -7.71 33.30 35.13
CA ALA A 44 -7.51 34.10 36.35
C ALA A 44 -6.59 33.63 37.51
N ALA A 45 -5.54 34.45 37.68
CA ALA A 45 -4.74 34.80 38.84
C ALA A 45 -5.36 34.63 40.26
N ASN A 46 -4.55 34.12 41.21
CA ASN A 46 -4.04 34.88 42.36
C ASN A 46 -3.22 34.01 43.32
N GLY A 47 -2.07 34.55 43.79
CA GLY A 47 -1.67 34.41 45.19
C GLY A 47 -0.54 33.44 45.57
N ARG A 48 0.59 34.06 45.95
CA ARG A 48 1.50 33.70 47.05
C ARG A 48 2.42 32.47 46.89
N SER A 49 3.67 32.82 46.59
CA SER A 49 4.92 32.25 47.11
C SER A 49 4.80 31.20 48.23
N SER A 50 5.12 29.97 47.87
CA SER A 50 5.86 29.04 48.70
C SER A 50 6.79 28.23 47.79
N ALA A 51 8.02 28.03 48.25
CA ALA A 51 9.04 27.26 47.57
C ALA A 51 8.55 25.80 47.44
N PHE A 52 7.97 25.47 46.29
CA PHE A 52 7.80 24.11 45.84
C PHE A 52 8.92 23.81 44.86
N VAL A 53 9.81 22.91 45.25
CA VAL A 53 10.55 22.09 44.30
C VAL A 53 9.48 21.48 43.41
N ALA A 54 9.40 21.94 42.16
CA ALA A 54 8.54 21.33 41.17
C ALA A 54 9.07 19.91 40.94
N GLU A 55 8.51 18.94 41.66
CA GLU A 55 8.54 17.56 41.21
C GLU A 55 7.90 17.55 39.82
N ASP A 56 8.74 17.25 38.82
CA ASP A 56 8.36 17.05 37.43
C ASP A 56 7.11 16.15 37.39
N PRO A 57 6.08 16.51 36.61
CA PRO A 57 4.86 15.71 36.55
C PRO A 57 5.21 14.34 35.98
N ALA A 58 5.21 13.35 36.87
CA ALA A 58 5.06 11.93 36.64
C ALA A 58 5.79 11.41 35.40
N ASP A 59 7.03 11.01 35.67
CA ASP A 59 7.81 9.94 35.05
C ASP A 59 6.96 8.68 34.79
N VAL A 60 6.12 8.72 33.74
CA VAL A 60 5.36 7.57 33.25
C VAL A 60 5.82 7.25 31.84
N ASN A 61 7.06 6.76 31.72
CA ASN A 61 7.34 5.62 30.86
C ASN A 61 8.73 5.06 31.16
N SER A 62 8.75 3.91 31.81
CA SER A 62 9.88 3.00 31.86
C SER A 62 10.15 2.42 30.46
N GLY A 63 10.67 3.28 29.57
CA GLY A 63 11.31 2.86 28.32
C GLY A 63 12.78 2.49 28.55
N PRO A 64 13.49 1.97 27.53
CA PRO A 64 14.88 1.56 27.60
C PRO A 64 15.85 2.76 27.56
N GLU A 65 15.52 3.83 28.29
CA GLU A 65 16.30 5.06 28.26
C GLU A 65 17.50 4.93 29.18
N SER A 66 18.71 5.03 28.61
CA SER A 66 19.95 5.16 29.39
C SER A 66 19.96 6.46 30.20
N ASP A 67 20.62 6.47 31.36
CA ASP A 67 20.73 7.67 32.19
C ASP A 67 21.46 8.81 31.43
N GLU A 68 22.37 8.44 30.54
CA GLU A 68 23.05 9.36 29.61
C GLU A 68 22.04 10.00 28.64
N TYR A 69 21.14 9.22 28.03
CA TYR A 69 20.11 9.74 27.14
C TYR A 69 19.14 10.65 27.89
N ARG A 70 18.68 10.28 29.10
CA ARG A 70 17.77 11.15 29.89
C ARG A 70 18.42 12.51 30.21
N THR A 71 19.70 12.50 30.58
CA THR A 71 20.47 13.72 30.86
C THR A 71 20.62 14.57 29.59
N TRP A 72 20.98 13.94 28.47
CA TRP A 72 21.09 14.62 27.17
C TRP A 72 19.74 15.19 26.71
N ARG A 73 18.65 14.44 26.87
CA ARG A 73 17.27 14.82 26.50
C ARG A 73 16.85 16.09 27.24
N ARG A 74 17.06 16.12 28.56
CA ARG A 74 16.76 17.29 29.40
C ARG A 74 17.62 18.50 29.04
N ALA A 75 18.92 18.29 28.82
CA ALA A 75 19.84 19.37 28.42
C ALA A 75 19.45 20.02 27.09
N ASN A 76 18.92 19.24 26.14
CA ASN A 76 18.55 19.69 24.80
C ASN A 76 17.05 20.05 24.66
N ARG A 77 16.27 20.06 25.77
CA ARG A 77 14.81 20.30 25.78
C ARG A 77 14.07 19.46 24.73
N TYR A 78 14.45 18.20 24.66
CA TYR A 78 13.98 17.26 23.67
C TYR A 78 12.62 16.66 24.10
N THR A 79 11.62 16.69 23.22
CA THR A 79 10.28 16.12 23.49
C THR A 79 9.84 15.22 22.34
N SER A 80 9.39 14.01 22.69
CA SER A 80 8.83 13.05 21.73
C SER A 80 7.67 13.65 20.94
N GLY A 81 7.59 13.34 19.65
CA GLY A 81 6.52 13.84 18.77
C GLY A 81 6.70 15.28 18.29
N GLN A 82 7.68 16.03 18.81
CA GLN A 82 8.00 17.36 18.30
C GLN A 82 8.80 17.26 16.99
N VAL A 83 8.51 18.18 16.06
CA VAL A 83 9.36 18.40 14.88
C VAL A 83 10.60 19.19 15.31
N ILE A 84 11.77 18.59 15.14
CA ILE A 84 13.06 19.20 15.42
C ILE A 84 13.94 19.19 14.16
N GLU A 85 14.97 20.02 14.15
CA GLU A 85 15.96 20.06 13.08
C GLU A 85 17.25 19.38 13.54
N LEU A 86 17.64 18.33 12.83
CA LEU A 86 18.79 17.49 13.17
C LEU A 86 19.89 17.62 12.12
N PRO A 87 21.17 17.61 12.52
CA PRO A 87 22.28 17.48 11.56
C PRO A 87 22.17 16.17 10.78
N LEU A 88 22.31 16.19 9.45
CA LEU A 88 22.29 14.97 8.64
C LEU A 88 23.41 13.97 9.01
N LYS A 89 24.48 14.46 9.64
CA LYS A 89 25.61 13.67 10.15
C LYS A 89 25.25 12.84 11.39
N SER A 90 24.26 13.25 12.19
CA SER A 90 23.82 12.48 13.35
C SER A 90 22.86 11.33 12.99
N ILE A 91 22.47 11.24 11.72
CA ILE A 91 21.45 10.30 11.25
C ILE A 91 22.09 9.06 10.62
N LYS A 92 21.82 7.93 11.26
CA LYS A 92 22.26 6.59 10.89
C LYS A 92 21.15 5.83 10.14
N PRO A 93 21.49 4.96 9.17
CA PRO A 93 20.52 4.05 8.58
C PRO A 93 20.05 3.04 9.63
N SER A 94 18.74 2.79 9.71
CA SER A 94 18.21 1.75 10.59
C SER A 94 18.53 0.35 10.02
N PRO A 95 19.04 -0.59 10.84
CA PRO A 95 19.14 -2.00 10.43
C PRO A 95 17.77 -2.63 10.17
N PHE A 96 16.72 -2.12 10.81
CA PHE A 96 15.32 -2.55 10.69
C PHE A 96 14.52 -1.70 9.69
N ASN A 97 15.18 -1.17 8.65
CA ASN A 97 14.51 -0.36 7.63
C ASN A 97 13.57 -1.21 6.76
N PRO A 98 12.27 -0.84 6.64
CA PRO A 98 11.33 -1.58 5.82
C PRO A 98 11.55 -1.47 4.31
N ARG A 99 12.20 -0.41 3.83
CA ARG A 99 12.52 -0.24 2.41
C ARG A 99 13.95 -0.67 2.14
N HIS A 100 14.11 -1.59 1.20
CA HIS A 100 15.39 -2.12 0.73
C HIS A 100 15.81 -1.49 -0.59
N PHE A 101 14.88 -1.36 -1.54
CA PHE A 101 15.19 -0.88 -2.88
C PHE A 101 15.08 0.64 -2.99
N TYR A 102 16.16 1.27 -3.49
CA TYR A 102 16.23 2.71 -3.74
C TYR A 102 16.67 2.96 -5.18
N LEU A 103 15.78 3.52 -5.99
CA LEU A 103 16.10 3.91 -7.37
C LEU A 103 16.83 5.25 -7.39
N LYS A 104 18.01 5.29 -8.02
CA LYS A 104 18.83 6.51 -8.11
C LYS A 104 18.08 7.67 -8.76
N THR A 105 17.36 7.40 -9.85
CA THR A 105 16.52 8.40 -10.55
C THR A 105 15.50 9.02 -9.61
N SER A 106 14.81 8.19 -8.84
CA SER A 106 13.78 8.63 -7.89
C SER A 106 14.35 9.42 -6.70
N ILE A 107 15.61 9.20 -6.32
CA ILE A 107 16.30 10.01 -5.30
C ILE A 107 16.72 11.35 -5.90
N ALA A 108 17.30 11.35 -7.11
CA ALA A 108 17.74 12.57 -7.79
C ALA A 108 16.56 13.53 -8.05
N GLU A 109 15.43 13.01 -8.50
CA GLU A 109 14.19 13.81 -8.67
C GLU A 109 13.73 14.44 -7.35
N LEU A 110 13.77 13.66 -6.26
CA LEU A 110 13.43 14.15 -4.93
C LEU A 110 14.44 15.20 -4.43
N ALA A 111 15.74 15.03 -4.73
CA ALA A 111 16.78 15.98 -4.36
C ALA A 111 16.56 17.33 -5.05
N VAL A 112 16.24 17.33 -6.34
CA VAL A 112 15.89 18.54 -7.10
C VAL A 112 14.65 19.23 -6.51
N ASN A 113 13.62 18.46 -6.15
CA ASN A 113 12.43 19.02 -5.53
C ASN A 113 12.74 19.65 -4.15
N LEU A 114 13.47 18.94 -3.30
CA LEU A 114 13.86 19.41 -1.96
C LEU A 114 14.78 20.64 -2.02
N ALA A 115 15.64 20.74 -3.04
CA ALA A 115 16.45 21.93 -3.26
C ALA A 115 15.60 23.17 -3.59
N LYS A 116 14.50 23.00 -4.33
CA LYS A 116 13.59 24.09 -4.74
C LYS A 116 12.58 24.48 -3.67
N GLN A 117 11.92 23.51 -3.05
CA GLN A 117 10.77 23.72 -2.17
C GLN A 117 11.10 23.55 -0.68
N GLY A 118 12.31 23.10 -0.36
CA GLY A 118 12.70 22.74 1.00
C GLY A 118 11.99 21.47 1.49
N GLN A 119 12.34 21.05 2.70
CA GLN A 119 11.69 19.91 3.33
C GLN A 119 10.35 20.34 3.98
N GLN A 120 9.26 19.90 3.34
CA GLN A 120 7.91 20.12 3.84
C GLN A 120 7.49 19.07 4.87
N GLN A 121 7.79 17.79 4.59
CA GLN A 121 7.45 16.68 5.47
C GLN A 121 8.67 16.24 6.29
N ALA A 122 8.52 16.21 7.60
CA ALA A 122 9.52 15.66 8.50
C ALA A 122 9.73 14.15 8.26
N ILE A 123 10.94 13.67 8.54
CA ILE A 123 11.23 12.23 8.62
C ILE A 123 10.88 11.71 10.01
N HIS A 124 10.73 10.39 10.17
CA HIS A 124 10.61 9.79 11.50
C HIS A 124 11.93 9.16 11.89
N VAL A 125 12.43 9.52 13.05
CA VAL A 125 13.68 8.97 13.59
C VAL A 125 13.48 8.38 14.98
N ILE A 126 14.35 7.47 15.32
CA ILE A 126 14.38 6.80 16.62
C ILE A 126 15.73 7.16 17.26
N PRO A 127 15.76 7.58 18.53
CA PRO A 127 17.02 7.85 19.22
C PRO A 127 17.91 6.61 19.29
N ASP A 128 19.21 6.82 19.14
CA ASP A 128 20.20 5.81 19.49
C ASP A 128 20.50 5.92 20.99
N TYR A 129 19.88 5.05 21.79
CA TYR A 129 20.03 5.05 23.25
C TYR A 129 21.44 4.65 23.72
N GLU A 130 22.23 4.00 22.86
CA GLU A 130 23.63 3.64 23.12
C GLU A 130 24.59 4.79 22.77
N SER A 131 24.18 5.71 21.89
CA SER A 131 24.99 6.82 21.42
C SER A 131 24.18 8.13 21.40
N PRO A 132 24.07 8.81 22.55
CA PRO A 132 23.30 10.04 22.69
C PRO A 132 23.64 11.09 21.63
N GLY A 133 22.62 11.71 21.05
CA GLY A 133 22.78 12.69 19.97
C GLY A 133 22.84 12.09 18.57
N THR A 134 22.78 10.76 18.44
CA THR A 134 22.59 10.09 17.14
C THR A 134 21.21 9.43 17.04
N PHE A 135 20.75 9.22 15.81
CA PHE A 135 19.38 8.80 15.52
C PHE A 135 19.32 7.81 14.36
N PHE A 136 18.45 6.80 14.43
CA PHE A 136 18.14 5.88 13.36
C PHE A 136 16.93 6.36 12.54
N VAL A 137 17.01 6.32 11.21
CA VAL A 137 15.86 6.64 10.35
C VAL A 137 14.86 5.48 10.36
N SER A 138 13.64 5.71 10.84
CA SER A 138 12.53 4.75 10.77
C SER A 138 11.72 4.92 9.48
N ASP A 139 11.35 6.16 9.14
CA ASP A 139 10.69 6.51 7.88
C ASP A 139 11.35 7.76 7.26
N GLY A 140 11.30 7.85 5.93
CA GLY A 140 11.89 8.97 5.20
C GLY A 140 13.33 8.76 4.74
N GLY A 141 13.81 7.51 4.64
CA GLY A 141 15.15 7.19 4.14
C GLY A 141 15.43 7.76 2.74
N ARG A 142 14.42 7.86 1.86
CA ARG A 142 14.53 8.54 0.55
C ARG A 142 14.84 10.03 0.70
N ARG A 143 14.18 10.72 1.65
CA ARG A 143 14.43 12.16 1.91
C ARG A 143 15.83 12.36 2.47
N VAL A 144 16.29 11.51 3.39
CA VAL A 144 17.65 11.60 3.93
C VAL A 144 18.70 11.45 2.83
N ARG A 145 18.54 10.48 1.93
CA ARG A 145 19.45 10.31 0.78
C ARG A 145 19.40 11.51 -0.17
N ALA A 146 18.20 12.00 -0.49
CA ALA A 146 18.01 13.14 -1.35
C ALA A 146 18.57 14.46 -0.76
N LEU A 147 18.44 14.69 0.55
CA LEU A 147 19.02 15.85 1.23
C LEU A 147 20.55 15.80 1.25
N LYS A 148 21.12 14.60 1.42
CA LYS A 148 22.57 14.39 1.29
C LYS A 148 23.05 14.69 -0.13
N GLU A 149 22.32 14.23 -1.15
CA GLU A 149 22.62 14.53 -2.56
C GLU A 149 22.47 16.03 -2.89
N ALA A 150 21.51 16.71 -2.24
CA ALA A 150 21.32 18.15 -2.35
C ALA A 150 22.27 18.99 -1.47
N ASN A 151 23.28 18.39 -0.83
CA ASN A 151 24.26 19.04 0.06
C ASN A 151 23.63 19.91 1.16
N LYS A 152 22.55 19.43 1.78
CA LYS A 152 21.97 20.09 2.96
C LYS A 152 22.70 19.62 4.22
N ASP A 153 22.78 20.49 5.23
CA ASP A 153 23.41 20.17 6.51
C ASP A 153 22.43 19.55 7.51
N THR A 154 21.14 19.90 7.39
CA THR A 154 20.10 19.58 8.36
C THR A 154 18.89 18.91 7.72
N VAL A 155 18.08 18.26 8.56
CA VAL A 155 16.80 17.65 8.20
C VAL A 155 15.80 17.82 9.33
N LYS A 156 14.55 18.12 8.98
CA LYS A 156 13.41 18.13 9.89
C LYS A 156 13.00 16.71 10.21
N ALA A 157 12.95 16.37 11.49
CA ALA A 157 12.62 15.04 11.98
C ALA A 157 11.60 15.13 13.11
N VAL A 158 10.63 14.22 13.11
CA VAL A 158 9.85 13.84 14.27
C VAL A 158 10.56 12.66 14.90
N VAL A 159 10.77 12.71 16.20
CA VAL A 159 11.39 11.59 16.89
C VAL A 159 10.32 10.80 17.61
N VAL A 160 10.52 9.48 17.60
CA VAL A 160 9.65 8.52 18.24
C VAL A 160 10.51 7.72 19.21
N ASP A 161 10.15 7.78 20.50
CA ASP A 161 10.85 7.00 21.52
C ASP A 161 10.44 5.54 21.42
N LEU A 162 11.35 4.71 20.87
CA LEU A 162 11.13 3.29 20.64
C LEU A 162 12.49 2.58 20.55
N PRO A 163 12.68 1.39 21.13
CA PRO A 163 13.90 0.62 20.90
C PRO A 163 14.05 0.22 19.43
N ILE A 164 15.28 0.19 18.95
CA ILE A 164 15.63 -0.38 17.65
C ILE A 164 15.36 -1.90 17.67
N GLY A 165 14.62 -2.39 16.68
CA GLY A 165 14.15 -3.78 16.66
C GLY A 165 12.89 -3.99 15.82
N ILE A 166 12.21 -5.11 16.05
CA ILE A 166 10.98 -5.47 15.30
C ILE A 166 9.86 -4.42 15.47
N GLN A 167 9.73 -3.81 16.65
CA GLN A 167 8.75 -2.73 16.85
C GLN A 167 9.07 -1.51 15.98
N SER A 168 10.35 -1.15 15.86
CA SER A 168 10.80 -0.05 14.99
C SER A 168 10.59 -0.34 13.50
N TYR A 169 10.77 -1.61 13.10
CA TYR A 169 10.42 -2.06 11.75
C TYR A 169 8.93 -1.87 11.51
N LYS A 170 8.08 -2.33 12.43
CA LYS A 170 6.62 -2.27 12.30
C LYS A 170 6.13 -0.83 12.14
N LEU A 171 6.61 0.08 12.98
CA LEU A 171 6.30 1.50 12.86
C LEU A 171 6.65 2.05 11.46
N GLY A 172 7.88 1.80 11.00
CA GLY A 172 8.30 2.26 9.68
C GLY A 172 7.48 1.63 8.55
N TYR A 173 7.12 0.35 8.69
CA TYR A 173 6.32 -0.40 7.72
C TYR A 173 4.92 0.20 7.60
N ASP A 174 4.26 0.42 8.74
CA ASP A 174 2.91 1.01 8.79
C ASP A 174 2.89 2.42 8.18
N LEU A 175 3.88 3.25 8.50
CA LEU A 175 4.05 4.59 7.90
C LEU A 175 4.29 4.54 6.39
N ASN A 176 5.03 3.55 5.89
CA ASN A 176 5.27 3.37 4.46
C ASN A 176 4.02 2.89 3.71
N VAL A 177 3.24 1.99 4.31
CA VAL A 177 1.99 1.45 3.76
C VAL A 177 0.93 2.53 3.68
N GLN A 178 0.79 3.38 4.70
CA GLN A 178 -0.13 4.52 4.66
C GLN A 178 0.17 5.52 3.54
N ARG A 179 1.40 5.50 3.00
CA ARG A 179 1.85 6.35 1.88
C ARG A 179 1.87 5.63 0.54
N ASP A 180 1.29 4.42 0.45
CA ASP A 180 1.30 3.56 -0.74
C ASP A 180 2.71 3.35 -1.35
N SER A 181 3.73 3.38 -0.49
CA SER A 181 5.11 3.46 -0.94
C SER A 181 5.86 2.14 -0.77
N GLN A 182 5.35 1.23 0.06
CA GLN A 182 5.97 -0.06 0.34
C GLN A 182 5.80 -1.02 -0.83
N THR A 183 6.89 -1.62 -1.31
CA THR A 183 6.82 -2.59 -2.42
C THR A 183 6.85 -4.03 -1.90
N VAL A 184 6.27 -4.96 -2.66
CA VAL A 184 6.35 -6.40 -2.35
C VAL A 184 7.79 -6.91 -2.38
N PHE A 185 8.66 -6.28 -3.16
CA PHE A 185 10.08 -6.64 -3.26
C PHE A 185 10.81 -6.25 -1.98
N ASP A 186 10.54 -5.05 -1.43
CA ASP A 186 11.06 -4.64 -0.13
C ASP A 186 10.67 -5.66 0.95
N ASN A 187 9.39 -6.04 0.99
CA ASN A 187 8.87 -7.05 1.91
C ASN A 187 9.57 -8.39 1.74
N ALA A 188 9.76 -8.84 0.49
CA ALA A 188 10.42 -10.10 0.16
C ALA A 188 11.82 -10.18 0.79
N VAL A 189 12.65 -9.15 0.60
CA VAL A 189 14.02 -9.13 1.13
C VAL A 189 14.02 -9.07 2.66
N VAL A 190 13.25 -8.13 3.24
CA VAL A 190 13.30 -7.90 4.69
C VAL A 190 12.68 -9.05 5.48
N TRP A 191 11.55 -9.60 5.04
CA TRP A 191 10.91 -10.73 5.71
C TRP A 191 11.73 -12.01 5.59
N ARG A 192 12.40 -12.22 4.45
CA ARG A 192 13.33 -13.33 4.31
C ARG A 192 14.48 -13.21 5.30
N ARG A 193 15.09 -12.02 5.39
CA ARG A 193 16.15 -11.73 6.35
C ARG A 193 15.72 -11.99 7.79
N PHE A 194 14.52 -11.55 8.19
CA PHE A 194 14.03 -11.78 9.55
C PHE A 194 13.86 -13.27 9.91
N LEU A 195 13.46 -14.10 8.95
CA LEU A 195 13.39 -15.54 9.16
C LEU A 195 14.78 -16.18 9.20
N ASP A 196 15.70 -15.72 8.35
CA ASP A 196 17.08 -16.23 8.30
C ASP A 196 17.89 -15.84 9.57
N GLU A 197 17.65 -14.65 10.11
CA GLU A 197 18.24 -14.13 11.36
C GLU A 197 17.50 -14.63 12.63
N GLN A 198 16.51 -15.51 12.47
CA GLN A 198 15.72 -16.10 13.57
C GLN A 198 15.01 -15.06 14.46
N HIS A 199 14.64 -13.90 13.92
CA HIS A 199 13.76 -12.96 14.60
C HIS A 199 12.34 -13.52 14.78
N PHE A 200 11.93 -14.46 13.92
CA PHE A 200 10.69 -15.21 14.02
C PHE A 200 10.94 -16.69 13.70
N GLN A 201 10.21 -17.59 14.36
CA GLN A 201 10.35 -19.03 14.18
C GLN A 201 9.61 -19.55 12.96
N SER A 202 8.56 -18.86 12.50
CA SER A 202 7.72 -19.31 11.39
C SER A 202 7.13 -18.15 10.58
N GLN A 203 6.67 -18.46 9.36
CA GLN A 203 5.94 -17.50 8.51
C GLN A 203 4.63 -17.05 9.18
N ARG A 204 3.98 -17.95 9.91
CA ARG A 204 2.75 -17.69 10.66
C ARG A 204 2.98 -16.68 11.77
N GLU A 205 4.03 -16.84 12.56
CA GLU A 205 4.38 -15.90 13.64
C GLU A 205 4.67 -14.50 13.09
N LEU A 206 5.42 -14.42 11.98
CA LEU A 206 5.64 -13.15 11.29
C LEU A 206 4.33 -12.52 10.79
N ALA A 207 3.43 -13.32 10.21
CA ALA A 207 2.13 -12.87 9.73
C ALA A 207 1.27 -12.31 10.87
N ASP A 208 1.18 -13.03 11.99
CA ASP A 208 0.45 -12.64 13.20
C ASP A 208 1.01 -11.33 13.79
N HIS A 209 2.35 -11.19 13.84
CA HIS A 209 3.00 -9.99 14.36
C HIS A 209 2.73 -8.74 13.51
N LEU A 210 2.69 -8.90 12.18
CA LEU A 210 2.40 -7.83 11.23
C LEU A 210 0.89 -7.61 11.01
N GLY A 211 0.02 -8.48 11.52
CA GLY A 211 -1.42 -8.43 11.28
C GLY A 211 -1.80 -8.68 9.82
N LEU A 212 -1.03 -9.52 9.12
CA LEU A 212 -1.21 -9.87 7.71
C LEU A 212 -1.59 -11.34 7.57
N ASP A 213 -2.15 -11.70 6.41
CA ASP A 213 -2.39 -13.10 6.08
C ASP A 213 -1.09 -13.85 5.82
N GLU A 214 -0.98 -15.09 6.30
CA GLU A 214 0.15 -15.99 6.03
C GLU A 214 0.40 -16.16 4.51
N SER A 215 -0.67 -16.11 3.70
CA SER A 215 -0.57 -16.15 2.25
C SER A 215 0.20 -14.97 1.65
N THR A 216 0.12 -13.79 2.25
CA THR A 216 0.84 -12.59 1.84
C THR A 216 2.33 -12.75 2.13
N ILE A 217 2.68 -13.27 3.31
CA ILE A 217 4.05 -13.59 3.67
C ILE A 217 4.63 -14.63 2.70
N ALA A 218 3.88 -15.70 2.41
CA ALA A 218 4.30 -16.75 1.49
C ALA A 218 4.57 -16.22 0.06
N VAL A 219 3.76 -15.28 -0.44
CA VAL A 219 3.98 -14.64 -1.74
C VAL A 219 5.29 -13.85 -1.75
N ALA A 220 5.52 -13.00 -0.75
CA ALA A 220 6.75 -12.23 -0.64
C ALA A 220 7.99 -13.13 -0.50
N LEU A 221 7.92 -14.18 0.31
CA LEU A 221 9.01 -15.16 0.45
C LEU A 221 9.26 -15.97 -0.82
N SER A 222 8.23 -16.21 -1.64
CA SER A 222 8.42 -16.77 -2.97
C SER A 222 9.22 -15.81 -3.84
N ILE A 223 8.90 -14.51 -3.83
CA ILE A 223 9.60 -13.47 -4.58
C ILE A 223 11.05 -13.33 -4.10
N ALA A 224 11.32 -13.51 -2.81
CA ALA A 224 12.66 -13.46 -2.22
C ALA A 224 13.64 -14.51 -2.78
N LYS A 225 13.14 -15.53 -3.51
CA LYS A 225 13.97 -16.51 -4.21
C LYS A 225 14.59 -15.97 -5.49
N LEU A 226 14.07 -14.86 -6.01
CA LEU A 226 14.64 -14.20 -7.17
C LEU A 226 16.00 -13.58 -6.82
N PRO A 227 16.97 -13.62 -7.74
CA PRO A 227 18.19 -12.85 -7.60
C PRO A 227 17.91 -11.35 -7.41
N GLU A 228 18.68 -10.68 -6.57
CA GLU A 228 18.45 -9.27 -6.23
C GLU A 228 18.55 -8.33 -7.44
N ASN A 229 19.44 -8.62 -8.39
CA ASN A 229 19.53 -7.89 -9.66
C ASN A 229 18.24 -7.96 -10.48
N VAL A 230 17.56 -9.11 -10.47
CA VAL A 230 16.26 -9.30 -11.14
C VAL A 230 15.18 -8.49 -10.41
N MET A 231 15.14 -8.54 -9.08
CA MET A 231 14.20 -7.73 -8.30
C MET A 231 14.43 -6.23 -8.54
N HIS A 232 15.68 -5.77 -8.61
CA HIS A 232 16.03 -4.38 -8.90
C HIS A 232 15.48 -3.90 -10.23
N GLU A 233 15.59 -4.72 -11.28
CA GLU A 233 15.03 -4.41 -12.59
C GLU A 233 13.50 -4.33 -12.56
N MET A 234 12.86 -5.22 -11.80
CA MET A 234 11.40 -5.25 -11.68
C MET A 234 10.87 -4.05 -10.88
N VAL A 235 11.55 -3.67 -9.80
CA VAL A 235 11.21 -2.48 -8.99
C VAL A 235 11.29 -1.19 -9.82
N ALA A 236 12.20 -1.12 -10.80
CA ALA A 236 12.30 0.03 -11.70
C ALA A 236 11.10 0.20 -12.64
N ARG A 237 10.23 -0.82 -12.78
CA ARG A 237 9.06 -0.81 -13.67
C ARG A 237 7.79 -1.26 -12.92
N PRO A 238 7.33 -0.47 -11.93
CA PRO A 238 6.21 -0.85 -11.06
C PRO A 238 4.91 -1.11 -11.81
N ASP A 239 4.68 -0.42 -12.94
CA ASP A 239 3.48 -0.60 -13.77
C ASP A 239 3.41 -1.99 -14.43
N ARG A 240 4.55 -2.64 -14.63
CA ARG A 240 4.65 -3.96 -15.26
C ARG A 240 4.78 -5.08 -14.23
N PHE A 241 5.52 -4.85 -13.16
CA PHE A 241 5.87 -5.88 -12.18
C PHE A 241 5.22 -5.66 -10.81
N GLY A 242 3.89 -5.63 -10.78
CA GLY A 242 3.13 -5.71 -9.53
C GLY A 242 3.23 -7.08 -8.83
N SER A 243 2.66 -7.21 -7.64
CA SER A 243 2.81 -8.39 -6.77
C SER A 243 2.46 -9.72 -7.43
N ASN A 244 1.34 -9.77 -8.15
CA ASN A 244 0.91 -11.00 -8.82
C ASN A 244 1.85 -11.41 -9.95
N MET A 245 2.40 -10.45 -10.69
CA MET A 245 3.36 -10.70 -11.77
C MET A 245 4.68 -11.22 -11.19
N ALA A 246 5.19 -10.52 -10.16
CA ALA A 246 6.40 -10.91 -9.46
C ALA A 246 6.31 -12.33 -8.89
N TYR A 247 5.16 -12.69 -8.31
CA TYR A 247 4.90 -14.04 -7.82
C TYR A 247 4.98 -15.11 -8.93
N GLN A 248 4.40 -14.87 -10.11
CA GLN A 248 4.51 -15.83 -11.21
C GLN A 248 5.96 -15.96 -11.70
N ILE A 249 6.67 -14.85 -11.84
CA ILE A 249 8.09 -14.84 -12.26
C ILE A 249 8.94 -15.63 -11.26
N ALA A 250 8.72 -15.45 -9.96
CA ALA A 250 9.43 -16.19 -8.92
C ALA A 250 9.18 -17.71 -8.98
N ARG A 251 7.93 -18.12 -9.24
CA ARG A 251 7.61 -19.54 -9.46
C ARG A 251 8.27 -20.09 -10.72
N TYR A 252 8.29 -19.29 -11.79
CA TYR A 252 8.97 -19.66 -13.03
C TYR A 252 10.48 -19.82 -12.81
N HIS A 253 11.09 -18.91 -12.06
CA HIS A 253 12.51 -18.96 -11.70
C HIS A 253 12.86 -20.23 -10.94
N THR A 254 12.07 -20.58 -9.93
CA THR A 254 12.27 -21.82 -9.16
C THR A 254 12.19 -23.07 -10.07
N ALA A 255 11.35 -23.04 -11.12
CA ALA A 255 11.13 -24.18 -12.00
C ALA A 255 12.10 -24.25 -13.20
N ARG A 256 12.61 -23.13 -13.70
CA ARG A 256 13.34 -23.04 -14.98
C ARG A 256 14.71 -22.37 -14.88
N GLY A 257 15.06 -21.82 -13.72
CA GLY A 257 16.34 -21.17 -13.47
C GLY A 257 16.44 -19.72 -13.99
N SER A 258 17.59 -19.10 -13.73
CA SER A 258 17.83 -17.67 -13.94
C SER A 258 17.77 -17.24 -15.41
N ASP A 259 18.43 -17.97 -16.33
CA ASP A 259 18.48 -17.59 -17.75
C ASP A 259 17.10 -17.58 -18.41
N ALA A 260 16.28 -18.58 -18.09
CA ALA A 260 14.91 -18.64 -18.59
C ALA A 260 14.07 -17.47 -18.03
N THR A 261 14.29 -17.11 -16.77
CA THR A 261 13.58 -16.02 -16.09
C THR A 261 13.87 -14.68 -16.74
N LEU A 262 15.13 -14.39 -17.05
CA LEU A 262 15.52 -13.16 -17.76
C LEU A 262 14.86 -13.08 -19.14
N ARG A 263 14.84 -14.19 -19.89
CA ARG A 263 14.13 -14.25 -21.18
C ARG A 263 12.63 -13.98 -21.01
N LEU A 264 12.01 -14.51 -19.96
CA LEU A 264 10.60 -14.26 -19.67
C LEU A 264 10.35 -12.78 -19.33
N ILE A 265 11.19 -12.15 -18.51
CA ILE A 265 11.08 -10.72 -18.15
C ILE A 265 11.17 -9.83 -19.39
N ASN A 266 12.14 -10.11 -20.27
CA ASN A 266 12.28 -9.40 -21.54
C ASN A 266 11.02 -9.57 -22.40
N LYS A 267 10.49 -10.80 -22.49
CA LYS A 267 9.26 -11.09 -23.23
C LYS A 267 8.03 -10.38 -22.64
N ILE A 268 7.92 -10.32 -21.31
CA ILE A 268 6.83 -9.58 -20.63
C ILE A 268 6.88 -8.10 -21.01
N THR A 269 8.08 -7.55 -21.11
CA THR A 269 8.30 -6.14 -21.43
C THR A 269 8.07 -5.83 -22.91
N SER A 270 8.50 -6.71 -23.83
CA SER A 270 8.33 -6.53 -25.27
C SER A 270 6.90 -6.77 -25.74
N ASP A 271 6.26 -7.83 -25.24
CA ASP A 271 4.98 -8.33 -25.77
C ASP A 271 3.78 -7.86 -24.92
N ASP A 272 4.03 -7.04 -23.90
CA ASP A 272 3.04 -6.57 -22.93
C ASP A 272 2.18 -7.71 -22.36
N LEU A 273 2.85 -8.74 -21.83
CA LEU A 273 2.15 -9.93 -21.34
C LEU A 273 1.38 -9.62 -20.06
N SER A 274 0.10 -10.00 -20.06
CA SER A 274 -0.71 -9.99 -18.84
C SER A 274 -0.26 -11.07 -17.85
N THR A 275 -0.52 -10.84 -16.56
CA THR A 275 -0.24 -11.80 -15.49
C THR A 275 -0.86 -13.19 -15.74
N ARG A 276 -2.01 -13.23 -16.42
CA ARG A 276 -2.67 -14.49 -16.81
C ARG A 276 -1.83 -15.26 -17.83
N GLN A 277 -1.37 -14.58 -18.89
CA GLN A 277 -0.51 -15.21 -19.91
C GLN A 277 0.78 -15.73 -19.29
N VAL A 278 1.40 -14.95 -18.39
CA VAL A 278 2.59 -15.39 -17.66
C VAL A 278 2.28 -16.61 -16.79
N ALA A 279 1.16 -16.61 -16.06
CA ALA A 279 0.74 -17.78 -15.27
C ALA A 279 0.51 -19.03 -16.13
N ASP A 280 0.01 -18.88 -17.36
CA ASP A 280 -0.18 -20.00 -18.30
C ASP A 280 1.17 -20.55 -18.82
N ILE A 281 2.16 -19.67 -19.07
CA ILE A 281 3.55 -20.05 -19.36
C ILE A 281 4.15 -20.82 -18.17
N VAL A 282 3.98 -20.31 -16.94
CA VAL A 282 4.50 -20.96 -15.72
C VAL A 282 3.90 -22.35 -15.51
N LYS A 283 2.60 -22.53 -15.80
CA LYS A 283 1.92 -23.82 -15.68
C LYS A 283 2.29 -24.83 -16.78
N GLY A 284 3.18 -24.47 -17.70
CA GLY A 284 3.56 -25.35 -18.82
C GLY A 284 2.42 -25.60 -19.80
N ARG A 285 1.36 -24.77 -19.77
CA ARG A 285 0.25 -24.84 -20.74
C ARG A 285 0.56 -24.17 -22.06
N ALA A 286 1.80 -23.70 -22.23
CA ALA A 286 2.29 -23.05 -23.43
C ALA A 286 3.07 -24.03 -24.31
N SER A 287 2.36 -24.93 -24.99
CA SER A 287 2.60 -25.25 -26.40
C SER A 287 1.39 -25.95 -27.02
N ALA A 288 0.64 -25.23 -27.85
CA ALA A 288 0.05 -25.68 -29.12
C ALA A 288 -0.94 -24.61 -29.59
N GLN A 289 -0.58 -23.93 -30.68
CA GLN A 289 -1.42 -23.08 -31.53
C GLN A 289 -2.09 -21.86 -30.88
N GLU A 290 -1.83 -20.72 -31.52
CA GLU A 290 -2.77 -19.62 -31.57
C GLU A 290 -4.17 -20.18 -31.81
N THR A 291 -5.00 -20.15 -30.78
CA THR A 291 -6.44 -20.05 -30.97
C THR A 291 -6.73 -18.55 -30.98
N PRO A 292 -7.41 -18.05 -32.03
CA PRO A 292 -7.69 -16.63 -32.16
C PRO A 292 -8.41 -16.15 -30.90
N LYS A 293 -7.94 -15.00 -30.41
CA LYS A 293 -8.47 -14.27 -29.25
C LYS A 293 -9.97 -14.54 -29.05
N THR A 294 -10.36 -15.26 -27.99
CA THR A 294 -11.64 -14.93 -27.35
C THR A 294 -11.39 -13.60 -26.68
N PRO A 295 -11.98 -12.49 -27.15
CA PRO A 295 -11.64 -11.17 -26.63
C PRO A 295 -11.93 -11.15 -25.13
N SER A 296 -10.88 -10.92 -24.35
CA SER A 296 -11.01 -10.35 -23.01
C SER A 296 -11.97 -9.18 -23.13
N ARG A 297 -13.06 -9.16 -22.34
CA ARG A 297 -14.07 -8.09 -22.30
C ARG A 297 -13.40 -6.75 -22.65
N GLN A 298 -13.61 -6.27 -23.88
CA GLN A 298 -13.14 -4.97 -24.31
C GLN A 298 -13.63 -3.98 -23.25
N ARG A 299 -12.73 -3.15 -22.69
CA ARG A 299 -13.18 -2.03 -21.89
C ARG A 299 -14.05 -1.17 -22.81
N TYR A 300 -15.29 -0.91 -22.38
CA TYR A 300 -16.16 0.01 -23.10
C TYR A 300 -15.52 1.40 -23.07
N ALA A 301 -15.54 2.10 -24.21
CA ALA A 301 -15.06 3.47 -24.32
C ALA A 301 -15.98 4.41 -23.53
N GLN A 302 -17.30 4.18 -23.61
CA GLN A 302 -18.31 4.86 -22.81
C GLN A 302 -19.43 3.90 -22.40
N ARG A 303 -19.99 4.12 -21.21
CA ARG A 303 -21.19 3.43 -20.71
C ARG A 303 -22.21 4.47 -20.29
N LEU A 304 -23.35 4.49 -20.99
CA LEU A 304 -24.50 5.31 -20.62
C LEU A 304 -25.54 4.42 -19.95
N GLU A 305 -25.98 4.80 -18.77
CA GLU A 305 -27.12 4.16 -18.10
C GLU A 305 -28.42 4.75 -18.66
N ILE A 306 -29.31 3.88 -19.14
CA ILE A 306 -30.60 4.29 -19.69
C ILE A 306 -31.65 4.18 -18.59
N LYS A 307 -32.25 5.32 -18.25
CA LYS A 307 -33.35 5.42 -17.30
C LYS A 307 -34.64 5.77 -18.03
N LEU A 308 -35.72 5.11 -17.65
CA LEU A 308 -37.07 5.38 -18.16
C LEU A 308 -37.96 5.62 -16.95
N ASP A 309 -38.60 6.80 -16.90
CA ASP A 309 -39.40 7.25 -15.75
C ASP A 309 -38.63 7.21 -14.41
N GLY A 310 -37.32 7.51 -14.45
CA GLY A 310 -36.42 7.49 -13.28
C GLY A 310 -35.89 6.10 -12.90
N ILE A 311 -36.38 5.02 -13.53
CA ILE A 311 -35.98 3.64 -13.26
C ILE A 311 -34.90 3.22 -14.25
N ALA A 312 -33.80 2.64 -13.75
CA ALA A 312 -32.74 2.08 -14.59
C ALA A 312 -33.27 0.87 -15.37
N VAL A 313 -33.45 1.06 -16.68
CA VAL A 313 -33.95 0.02 -17.59
C VAL A 313 -32.84 -0.63 -18.41
N GLY A 314 -31.62 -0.09 -18.39
CA GLY A 314 -30.52 -0.73 -19.11
C GLY A 314 -29.25 0.10 -19.26
N ASP A 315 -28.36 -0.37 -20.14
CA ASP A 315 -27.12 0.32 -20.49
C ASP A 315 -26.79 0.27 -21.98
N LEU A 316 -26.20 1.36 -22.47
CA LEU A 316 -25.60 1.47 -23.80
C LEU A 316 -24.09 1.51 -23.64
N LYS A 317 -23.39 0.60 -24.30
CA LYS A 317 -21.92 0.50 -24.28
C LYS A 317 -21.37 0.70 -25.67
N SER A 318 -20.43 1.62 -25.84
CA SER A 318 -19.61 1.71 -27.04
C SER A 318 -18.25 1.05 -26.80
N TYR A 319 -17.73 0.38 -27.83
CA TYR A 319 -16.43 -0.28 -27.81
C TYR A 319 -15.66 0.17 -29.06
N GLY A 320 -14.65 1.02 -28.88
CA GLY A 320 -13.92 1.62 -30.02
C GLY A 320 -14.83 2.48 -30.90
N GLU A 321 -14.53 2.55 -32.19
CA GLU A 321 -15.26 3.41 -33.15
C GLU A 321 -16.45 2.71 -33.83
N ASP A 322 -16.44 1.37 -33.92
CA ASP A 322 -17.39 0.64 -34.80
C ASP A 322 -18.38 -0.28 -34.07
N ARG A 323 -18.32 -0.39 -32.74
CA ARG A 323 -19.14 -1.35 -31.98
C ARG A 323 -19.97 -0.71 -30.88
N LEU A 324 -21.28 -0.97 -30.90
CA LEU A 324 -22.24 -0.50 -29.90
C LEU A 324 -23.10 -1.67 -29.41
N GLU A 325 -23.30 -1.77 -28.09
CA GLU A 325 -24.12 -2.80 -27.44
C GLU A 325 -25.17 -2.13 -26.55
N LEU A 326 -26.43 -2.26 -26.94
CA LEU A 326 -27.59 -1.79 -26.18
C LEU A 326 -28.20 -2.96 -25.40
N ARG A 327 -28.32 -2.84 -24.09
CA ARG A 327 -29.04 -3.79 -23.24
C ARG A 327 -30.17 -3.09 -22.51
N LEU A 328 -31.40 -3.53 -22.76
CA LEU A 328 -32.59 -3.04 -22.07
C LEU A 328 -33.33 -4.21 -21.42
N ARG A 329 -33.87 -4.01 -20.21
CA ARG A 329 -34.64 -4.98 -19.43
C ARG A 329 -35.86 -4.28 -18.82
N GLY A 330 -36.98 -5.00 -18.70
CA GLY A 330 -38.18 -4.49 -18.03
C GLY A 330 -39.06 -3.54 -18.88
N LEU A 331 -38.92 -3.55 -20.21
CA LEU A 331 -39.79 -2.78 -21.11
C LEU A 331 -41.16 -3.44 -21.29
N SER A 332 -42.21 -2.63 -21.45
CA SER A 332 -43.52 -3.11 -21.92
C SER A 332 -43.42 -3.57 -23.38
N ARG A 333 -44.31 -4.48 -23.79
CA ARG A 333 -44.32 -5.04 -25.15
C ARG A 333 -44.44 -3.96 -26.23
N GLU A 334 -45.33 -2.99 -26.03
CA GLU A 334 -45.52 -1.86 -26.94
C GLU A 334 -44.24 -1.00 -27.08
N LYS A 335 -43.59 -0.66 -25.97
CA LYS A 335 -42.34 0.13 -26.00
C LYS A 335 -41.19 -0.64 -26.65
N ARG A 336 -41.09 -1.94 -26.40
CA ARG A 336 -40.08 -2.80 -27.05
C ARG A 336 -40.28 -2.82 -28.56
N ASP A 337 -41.52 -3.02 -29.02
CA ASP A 337 -41.83 -3.18 -30.44
C ASP A 337 -41.65 -1.84 -31.17
N ALA A 338 -42.01 -0.70 -30.56
CA ALA A 338 -41.74 0.63 -31.11
C ALA A 338 -40.23 0.94 -31.21
N LEU A 339 -39.44 0.56 -30.20
CA LEU A 339 -37.99 0.79 -30.17
C LEU A 339 -37.26 -0.07 -31.21
N LEU A 340 -37.69 -1.32 -31.40
CA LEU A 340 -37.18 -2.17 -32.48
C LEU A 340 -37.44 -1.54 -33.85
N HIS A 341 -38.67 -1.06 -34.08
CA HIS A 341 -39.04 -0.43 -35.35
C HIS A 341 -38.21 0.83 -35.65
N GLN A 342 -37.99 1.69 -34.64
CA GLN A 342 -37.14 2.87 -34.84
C GLN A 342 -35.68 2.54 -35.12
N ILE A 343 -35.09 1.57 -34.40
CA ILE A 343 -33.71 1.13 -34.67
C ILE A 343 -33.61 0.59 -36.09
N GLU A 344 -34.61 -0.17 -36.54
CA GLU A 344 -34.65 -0.73 -37.88
C GLU A 344 -34.69 0.38 -38.95
N LEU A 345 -35.51 1.42 -38.76
CA LEU A 345 -35.53 2.60 -39.64
C LEU A 345 -34.20 3.36 -39.66
N MET A 346 -33.53 3.52 -38.51
CA MET A 346 -32.23 4.20 -38.43
C MET A 346 -31.09 3.44 -39.11
N LEU A 347 -31.22 2.12 -39.25
CA LEU A 347 -30.20 1.25 -39.86
C LEU A 347 -30.46 0.96 -41.34
N GLN A 348 -31.58 1.44 -41.90
CA GLN A 348 -31.81 1.34 -43.34
C GLN A 348 -30.81 2.27 -44.07
N PRO A 349 -30.16 1.80 -45.15
CA PRO A 349 -29.34 2.67 -45.97
C PRO A 349 -30.23 3.80 -46.48
N VAL A 350 -29.78 5.04 -46.29
CA VAL A 350 -30.37 6.17 -47.00
C VAL A 350 -30.09 5.88 -48.47
N ASP A 351 -31.11 5.46 -49.22
CA ASP A 351 -31.02 5.35 -50.66
C ASP A 351 -30.47 6.68 -51.18
N ALA A 352 -29.29 6.63 -51.78
CA ALA A 352 -28.75 7.75 -52.52
C ALA A 352 -29.71 8.00 -53.69
N GLU A 353 -30.63 8.95 -53.50
CA GLU A 353 -31.36 9.53 -54.61
C GLU A 353 -30.33 10.06 -55.63
N LYS A 354 -30.57 9.65 -56.87
CA LYS A 354 -29.79 9.94 -58.08
C LYS A 354 -29.54 11.42 -58.33
#